data_AF-A0A0Z8FEK1-F1
#
_entry.id   AF-A0A0Z8FEK1-F1
#
_cell.length_a   1.000
_cell.length_b   1.000
_cell.length_c   1.000
_cell.angle_alpha   90.00
_cell.angle_beta   90.00
_cell.angle_gamma   90.00
#
_symmetry.space_group_name_H-M   'P 1'
#
loop_
_entity.id
_entity.type
_entity.pdbx_description
1 polymer ?
#
loop_
_entity_poly.entity_id
_entity_poly.type
_entity_poly.pdbx_seq_one_letter_code
_entity_poly.pdbx_strand_id
1 'polypeptide(L)'
;MNYVDENGNVLKTPVNDETDAPAGTSYDTTDNKPTEIVTEDGSRYVLIPSKIVGSETGTVEGGKTTEITYVYKKVANWIPQIPGVPAGEEPKVPYPFDPTNPDKPIDPTTPYPYGEVPSIPNVPGYTPVDPKTNEPLKPVDPNDPGKGYVPSTPDETGKDTPIPYVQNGNVVVNYVDENGNVLKTPVNDETDAPAGKSYDTTDNKPNTITTEDGTTYELVRVEGSETGTVVGGKTTEVTYVYRKVETPAKKVVTNHVDEDGNPIAPQEEGTTPNKSIPGYEFTGKTVTDPDGNTTHIYRKVSKPVAPKPQAPVAPTTAKAGAAQLPNTGEAQLPNTGEASSSATVLGAGMLIAALALAGKRRRNED
;
A
#
# COMPACT_ATOMS: atom_id res chain seq x y z
N MET A 1 31.01 -34.87 43.72
CA MET A 1 30.32 -34.88 42.41
C MET A 1 30.71 -33.64 41.64
N ASN A 2 31.15 -33.81 40.40
CA ASN A 2 31.68 -32.74 39.55
C ASN A 2 30.70 -32.43 38.41
N TYR A 3 30.62 -31.16 38.00
CA TYR A 3 29.75 -30.70 36.90
C TYR A 3 30.60 -29.94 35.90
N VAL A 4 30.80 -30.50 34.71
CA VAL A 4 31.76 -29.99 33.72
C VAL A 4 31.16 -29.89 32.32
N ASP A 5 31.72 -29.01 31.48
CA ASP A 5 31.47 -29.03 30.04
C ASP A 5 32.22 -30.18 29.35
N GLU A 6 32.02 -30.33 28.04
CA GLU A 6 32.71 -31.34 27.21
C GLU A 6 34.24 -31.18 27.14
N ASN A 7 34.80 -30.07 27.61
CA ASN A 7 36.23 -29.79 27.68
C ASN A 7 36.81 -30.01 29.09
N GLY A 8 35.97 -30.28 30.10
CA GLY A 8 36.36 -30.41 31.51
C GLY A 8 36.31 -29.12 32.33
N ASN A 9 35.80 -28.01 31.79
CA ASN A 9 35.61 -26.75 32.53
C ASN A 9 34.49 -26.90 33.55
N VAL A 10 34.70 -26.51 34.81
CA VAL A 10 33.68 -26.60 35.87
C VAL A 10 32.56 -25.58 35.65
N LEU A 11 31.31 -26.06 35.55
CA LEU A 11 30.11 -25.25 35.30
C LEU A 11 29.31 -24.91 36.56
N LYS A 12 29.42 -25.76 37.59
CA LYS A 12 28.76 -25.60 38.88
C LYS A 12 29.73 -26.11 39.95
N THR A 13 29.79 -25.43 41.10
CA THR A 13 30.58 -25.84 42.26
C THR A 13 30.38 -27.34 42.55
N PRO A 14 31.46 -28.14 42.68
CA PRO A 14 31.35 -29.54 43.07
C PRO A 14 30.57 -29.70 44.39
N VAL A 15 29.70 -30.69 44.44
CA VAL A 15 28.90 -31.01 45.63
C VAL A 15 29.37 -32.33 46.22
N ASN A 16 29.50 -32.39 47.54
CA ASN A 16 29.70 -33.62 48.28
C ASN A 16 28.34 -34.15 48.71
N ASP A 17 28.11 -35.45 48.52
CA ASP A 17 26.89 -36.15 48.91
C ASP A 17 27.06 -36.63 50.37
N GLU A 18 27.60 -37.82 50.55
CA GLU A 18 28.11 -38.27 51.85
C GLU A 18 29.53 -37.71 52.15
N THR A 19 29.84 -37.55 53.45
CA THR A 19 31.19 -37.22 53.95
C THR A 19 31.54 -38.11 55.14
N ASP A 20 32.78 -38.62 55.18
CA ASP A 20 33.31 -39.56 56.19
C ASP A 20 32.41 -40.77 56.50
N ALA A 21 31.65 -41.23 55.49
CA ALA A 21 30.71 -42.34 55.63
C ALA A 21 31.39 -43.69 55.97
N PRO A 22 30.78 -44.54 56.81
CA PRO A 22 31.29 -45.88 57.09
C PRO A 22 31.42 -46.75 55.84
N ALA A 23 32.46 -47.60 55.80
CA ALA A 23 32.61 -48.58 54.75
C ALA A 23 31.41 -49.56 54.73
N GLY A 24 30.81 -49.75 53.56
CA GLY A 24 29.59 -50.54 53.37
C GLY A 24 28.27 -49.76 53.41
N THR A 25 28.28 -48.46 53.74
CA THR A 25 27.13 -47.56 53.53
C THR A 25 26.77 -47.51 52.05
N SER A 26 25.47 -47.47 51.70
CA SER A 26 24.99 -47.35 50.33
C SER A 26 24.74 -45.90 49.93
N TYR A 27 25.28 -45.47 48.80
CA TYR A 27 25.09 -44.11 48.25
C TYR A 27 24.24 -44.13 46.97
N ASP A 28 23.57 -43.00 46.70
CA ASP A 28 22.80 -42.74 45.48
C ASP A 28 22.83 -41.23 45.17
N THR A 29 23.58 -40.83 44.14
CA THR A 29 23.79 -39.43 43.78
C THR A 29 22.78 -38.89 42.76
N THR A 30 21.70 -39.62 42.46
CA THR A 30 20.78 -39.24 41.38
C THR A 30 19.91 -38.02 41.70
N ASP A 31 19.81 -37.62 42.97
CA ASP A 31 19.18 -36.37 43.41
C ASP A 31 19.98 -35.12 43.00
N ASN A 32 21.31 -35.26 42.93
CA ASN A 32 22.29 -34.20 42.66
C ASN A 32 22.58 -34.01 41.16
N LYS A 33 21.69 -34.51 40.29
CA LYS A 33 21.83 -34.61 38.84
C LYS A 33 20.91 -33.61 38.09
N PRO A 34 21.23 -32.30 38.05
CA PRO A 34 20.44 -31.35 37.28
C PRO A 34 20.55 -31.67 35.79
N THR A 35 19.42 -31.68 35.09
CA THR A 35 19.36 -31.88 33.63
C THR A 35 19.87 -30.67 32.85
N GLU A 36 19.76 -29.48 33.44
CA GLU A 36 20.21 -28.21 32.86
C GLU A 36 20.96 -27.38 33.91
N ILE A 37 21.99 -26.66 33.47
CA ILE A 37 22.76 -25.66 34.24
C ILE A 37 22.76 -24.37 33.43
N VAL A 38 22.48 -23.24 34.10
CA VAL A 38 22.68 -21.89 33.53
C VAL A 38 23.77 -21.22 34.36
N THR A 39 24.83 -20.76 33.70
CA THR A 39 25.96 -20.06 34.32
C THR A 39 25.70 -18.55 34.46
N GLU A 40 26.53 -17.85 35.23
CA GLU A 40 26.32 -16.42 35.57
C GLU A 40 26.30 -15.47 34.35
N ASP A 41 26.91 -15.87 33.24
CA ASP A 41 26.90 -15.17 31.94
C ASP A 41 25.60 -15.41 31.12
N GLY A 42 24.68 -16.22 31.65
CA GLY A 42 23.48 -16.69 30.96
C GLY A 42 23.73 -17.80 29.94
N SER A 43 24.93 -18.37 29.84
CA SER A 43 25.16 -19.55 29.00
C SER A 43 24.41 -20.76 29.58
N ARG A 44 23.66 -21.45 28.71
CA ARG A 44 22.82 -22.60 29.05
C ARG A 44 23.53 -23.89 28.66
N TYR A 45 23.49 -24.89 29.53
CA TYR A 45 24.16 -26.18 29.37
C TYR A 45 23.24 -27.33 29.75
N VAL A 46 23.15 -28.39 28.93
CA VAL A 46 22.26 -29.53 29.17
C VAL A 46 23.07 -30.83 29.30
N LEU A 47 22.66 -31.69 30.24
CA LEU A 47 23.34 -32.93 30.59
C LEU A 47 23.45 -33.89 29.40
N ILE A 48 24.59 -34.59 29.29
CA ILE A 48 24.82 -35.68 28.33
C ILE A 48 24.80 -37.01 29.11
N PRO A 49 23.69 -37.77 29.15
CA PRO A 49 23.59 -39.00 29.95
C PRO A 49 24.58 -40.08 29.52
N SER A 50 24.99 -40.10 28.25
CA SER A 50 25.99 -41.03 27.70
C SER A 50 27.44 -40.70 28.04
N LYS A 51 27.72 -39.55 28.67
CA LYS A 51 29.07 -39.11 29.09
C LYS A 51 29.21 -38.97 30.61
N ILE A 52 28.29 -39.54 31.40
CA ILE A 52 28.44 -39.62 32.86
C ILE A 52 29.61 -40.56 33.18
N VAL A 53 30.51 -40.12 34.06
CA VAL A 53 31.70 -40.89 34.49
C VAL A 53 31.60 -41.19 35.98
N GLY A 54 31.82 -42.45 36.36
CA GLY A 54 31.61 -42.98 37.72
C GLY A 54 30.35 -43.84 37.80
N SER A 55 30.06 -44.37 39.00
CA SER A 55 28.79 -45.03 39.29
C SER A 55 27.96 -44.10 40.16
N GLU A 56 26.71 -43.84 39.77
CA GLU A 56 25.81 -42.95 40.53
C GLU A 56 25.24 -43.63 41.77
N THR A 57 25.28 -44.97 41.82
CA THR A 57 24.87 -45.76 42.98
C THR A 57 25.93 -46.82 43.31
N GLY A 58 26.00 -47.21 44.58
CA GLY A 58 26.94 -48.25 45.03
C GLY A 58 27.07 -48.32 46.54
N THR A 59 28.20 -48.84 47.02
CA THR A 59 28.57 -48.83 48.44
C THR A 59 29.93 -48.19 48.66
N VAL A 60 30.09 -47.52 49.80
CA VAL A 60 31.33 -46.83 50.20
C VAL A 60 32.43 -47.85 50.49
N GLU A 61 33.55 -47.75 49.77
CA GLU A 61 34.76 -48.53 50.05
C GLU A 61 35.67 -47.80 51.04
N GLY A 62 36.08 -48.48 52.11
CA GLY A 62 36.88 -47.89 53.19
C GLY A 62 38.21 -47.32 52.70
N GLY A 63 38.44 -46.03 52.94
CA GLY A 63 39.66 -45.33 52.54
C GLY A 63 39.72 -44.89 51.07
N LYS A 64 38.59 -44.91 50.34
CA LYS A 64 38.47 -44.37 48.98
C LYS A 64 37.45 -43.22 48.93
N THR A 65 37.66 -42.31 47.98
CA THR A 65 36.66 -41.32 47.56
C THR A 65 36.01 -41.81 46.27
N THR A 66 34.68 -41.84 46.22
CA THR A 66 33.94 -42.09 44.97
C THR A 66 33.73 -40.76 44.25
N GLU A 67 34.21 -40.65 43.01
CA GLU A 67 33.97 -39.48 42.17
C GLU A 67 32.98 -39.80 41.05
N ILE A 68 31.92 -39.00 40.97
CA ILE A 68 30.95 -38.97 39.87
C ILE A 68 31.13 -37.63 39.16
N THR A 69 31.26 -37.66 37.83
CA THR A 69 31.39 -36.48 36.98
C THR A 69 30.27 -36.45 35.95
N TYR A 70 29.46 -35.40 36.01
CA TYR A 70 28.38 -35.09 35.09
C TYR A 70 28.89 -34.15 34.00
N VAL A 71 28.80 -34.59 32.74
CA VAL A 71 29.27 -33.85 31.56
C VAL A 71 28.09 -33.22 30.83
N TYR A 72 28.21 -31.92 30.50
CA TYR A 72 27.16 -31.11 29.90
C TYR A 72 27.60 -30.53 28.56
N LYS A 73 26.63 -30.38 27.64
CA LYS A 73 26.82 -29.69 26.36
C LYS A 73 26.34 -28.24 26.45
N LYS A 74 27.09 -27.31 25.86
CA LYS A 74 26.61 -25.92 25.70
C LYS A 74 25.45 -25.88 24.70
N VAL A 75 24.34 -25.26 25.08
CA VAL A 75 23.25 -24.93 24.18
C VAL A 75 23.61 -23.65 23.43
N ALA A 76 23.55 -23.75 22.11
CA ALA A 76 23.74 -22.63 21.20
C ALA A 76 22.41 -21.95 20.85
N ASN A 77 22.51 -20.82 20.17
CA ASN A 77 21.44 -19.88 19.95
C ASN A 77 21.42 -19.41 18.50
N TRP A 78 20.24 -19.11 17.97
CA TRP A 78 20.14 -18.16 16.87
C TRP A 78 20.33 -16.75 17.42
N ILE A 79 21.10 -15.94 16.69
CA ILE A 79 21.43 -14.55 17.04
C ILE A 79 20.83 -13.63 15.98
N PRO A 80 19.61 -13.10 16.18
CA PRO A 80 18.95 -12.18 15.25
C PRO A 80 19.79 -10.90 15.08
N GLN A 81 20.36 -10.69 13.90
CA GLN A 81 21.21 -9.55 13.55
C GLN A 81 20.35 -8.32 13.27
N ILE A 82 19.66 -7.82 14.30
CA ILE A 82 18.67 -6.75 14.17
C ILE A 82 19.36 -5.42 13.84
N PRO A 83 18.98 -4.72 12.75
CA PRO A 83 19.62 -3.48 12.33
C PRO A 83 19.58 -2.40 13.42
N GLY A 84 20.77 -1.92 13.81
CA GLY A 84 20.92 -0.89 14.84
C GLY A 84 21.11 -1.42 16.27
N VAL A 85 21.04 -2.74 16.50
CA VAL A 85 21.46 -3.36 17.77
C VAL A 85 22.99 -3.56 17.77
N PRO A 86 23.71 -3.22 18.85
CA PRO A 86 25.15 -3.47 18.96
C PRO A 86 25.49 -4.97 19.01
N ALA A 87 26.65 -5.34 18.46
CA ALA A 87 27.18 -6.71 18.57
C ALA A 87 27.49 -7.05 20.04
N GLY A 88 26.96 -8.17 20.53
CA GLY A 88 26.94 -8.58 21.93
C GLY A 88 25.64 -8.22 22.68
N GLU A 89 24.81 -7.32 22.12
CA GLU A 89 23.49 -6.94 22.67
C GLU A 89 22.33 -7.59 21.88
N GLU A 90 22.60 -8.40 20.85
CA GLU A 90 21.56 -9.12 20.13
C GLU A 90 20.78 -10.09 21.03
N PRO A 91 19.47 -10.29 20.80
CA PRO A 91 18.71 -11.31 21.51
C PRO A 91 19.27 -12.71 21.23
N LYS A 92 19.16 -13.61 22.20
CA LYS A 92 19.61 -15.01 22.07
C LYS A 92 18.38 -15.91 22.08
N VAL A 93 18.10 -16.55 20.94
CA VAL A 93 17.00 -17.51 20.81
C VAL A 93 17.62 -18.92 20.90
N PRO A 94 17.49 -19.65 22.02
CA PRO A 94 18.21 -20.91 22.22
C PRO A 94 17.70 -22.00 21.29
N TYR A 95 18.59 -22.88 20.85
CA TYR A 95 18.22 -24.05 20.05
C TYR A 95 17.34 -25.04 20.85
N PRO A 96 16.42 -25.75 20.17
CA PRO A 96 15.81 -26.96 20.71
C PRO A 96 16.89 -28.02 20.96
N PHE A 97 16.69 -28.84 22.00
CA PHE A 97 17.70 -29.78 22.49
C PHE A 97 17.04 -31.07 23.01
N ASP A 98 17.66 -32.21 22.71
CA ASP A 98 17.22 -33.55 23.14
C ASP A 98 18.28 -34.12 24.11
N PRO A 99 17.98 -34.20 25.42
CA PRO A 99 18.90 -34.78 26.40
C PRO A 99 19.28 -36.24 26.11
N THR A 100 18.52 -36.97 25.29
CA THR A 100 18.84 -38.36 24.90
C THR A 100 19.74 -38.44 23.66
N ASN A 101 19.82 -37.36 22.86
CA ASN A 101 20.63 -37.28 21.64
C ASN A 101 21.26 -35.88 21.46
N PRO A 102 22.10 -35.42 22.42
CA PRO A 102 22.56 -34.02 22.50
C PRO A 102 23.47 -33.58 21.36
N ASP A 103 23.99 -34.52 20.55
CA ASP A 103 24.85 -34.20 19.41
C ASP A 103 24.05 -33.84 18.14
N LYS A 104 22.78 -34.22 18.06
CA LYS A 104 21.95 -34.03 16.86
C LYS A 104 21.15 -32.71 16.91
N PRO A 105 21.24 -31.84 15.89
CA PRO A 105 20.32 -30.71 15.75
C PRO A 105 18.86 -31.16 15.62
N ILE A 106 17.94 -30.37 16.16
CA ILE A 106 16.50 -30.63 16.13
C ILE A 106 15.83 -29.63 15.20
N ASP A 107 14.87 -30.10 14.42
CA ASP A 107 14.04 -29.26 13.56
C ASP A 107 13.19 -28.32 14.46
N PRO A 108 13.27 -26.99 14.30
CA PRO A 108 12.58 -26.05 15.17
C PRO A 108 11.04 -26.15 15.15
N THR A 109 10.46 -26.84 14.17
CA THR A 109 9.02 -27.13 14.12
C THR A 109 8.64 -28.40 14.90
N THR A 110 9.60 -29.23 15.33
CA THR A 110 9.30 -30.50 16.01
C THR A 110 9.11 -30.33 17.52
N PRO A 111 7.95 -30.72 18.09
CA PRO A 111 7.68 -30.56 19.51
C PRO A 111 8.42 -31.63 20.32
N TYR A 112 9.60 -31.30 20.85
CA TYR A 112 10.33 -32.17 21.76
C TYR A 112 11.18 -31.40 22.79
N PRO A 113 11.25 -31.84 24.06
CA PRO A 113 10.27 -32.69 24.75
C PRO A 113 9.02 -31.90 25.19
N TYR A 114 9.13 -30.57 25.36
CA TYR A 114 8.08 -29.70 25.93
C TYR A 114 8.19 -28.22 25.48
N GLY A 115 8.91 -27.94 24.39
CA GLY A 115 9.20 -26.57 23.94
C GLY A 115 8.07 -25.92 23.12
N GLU A 116 7.92 -24.61 23.28
CA GLU A 116 7.28 -23.75 22.26
C GLU A 116 8.18 -23.68 21.01
N VAL A 117 7.60 -23.39 19.84
CA VAL A 117 8.38 -23.16 18.61
C VAL A 117 9.21 -21.88 18.80
N PRO A 118 10.55 -21.93 18.69
CA PRO A 118 11.39 -20.76 18.86
C PRO A 118 11.08 -19.74 17.76
N SER A 119 10.96 -18.46 18.13
CA SER A 119 10.63 -17.37 17.20
C SER A 119 11.75 -16.35 17.10
N ILE A 120 12.14 -16.04 15.85
CA ILE A 120 13.00 -14.93 15.49
C ILE A 120 12.11 -13.66 15.42
N PRO A 121 12.44 -12.57 16.15
CA PRO A 121 11.57 -11.39 16.25
C PRO A 121 11.18 -10.76 14.91
N ASN A 122 9.95 -10.26 14.81
CA ASN A 122 9.56 -9.35 13.73
C ASN A 122 10.22 -7.98 13.93
N VAL A 123 10.68 -7.36 12.84
CA VAL A 123 11.31 -6.03 12.82
C VAL A 123 10.68 -5.22 11.68
N PRO A 124 9.91 -4.15 11.94
CA PRO A 124 9.23 -3.39 10.89
C PRO A 124 10.20 -2.88 9.81
N GLY A 125 9.87 -3.10 8.53
CA GLY A 125 10.73 -2.75 7.40
C GLY A 125 11.82 -3.78 7.06
N TYR A 126 11.90 -4.91 7.77
CA TYR A 126 12.93 -5.94 7.56
C TYR A 126 12.39 -7.37 7.71
N THR A 127 12.87 -8.29 6.89
CA THR A 127 12.57 -9.72 6.99
C THR A 127 13.84 -10.50 7.33
N PRO A 128 13.85 -11.38 8.34
CA PRO A 128 14.97 -12.28 8.59
C PRO A 128 15.02 -13.38 7.51
N VAL A 129 16.23 -13.73 7.07
CA VAL A 129 16.45 -14.74 6.03
C VAL A 129 17.29 -15.91 6.55
N ASP A 130 17.15 -17.06 5.90
CA ASP A 130 18.00 -18.22 6.15
C ASP A 130 19.47 -17.88 5.82
N PRO A 131 20.44 -18.08 6.74
CA PRO A 131 21.84 -17.68 6.53
C PRO A 131 22.59 -18.53 5.50
N LYS A 132 22.00 -19.63 5.01
CA LYS A 132 22.57 -20.56 4.03
C LYS A 132 21.98 -20.31 2.63
N THR A 133 20.66 -20.12 2.52
CA THR A 133 19.97 -19.92 1.23
C THR A 133 19.72 -18.43 0.90
N ASN A 134 19.70 -17.55 1.89
CA ASN A 134 19.23 -16.15 1.83
C ASN A 134 17.73 -16.02 1.47
N GLU A 135 16.95 -17.09 1.56
CA GLU A 135 15.49 -17.04 1.39
C GLU A 135 14.81 -16.50 2.66
N PRO A 136 13.72 -15.72 2.55
CA PRO A 136 12.92 -15.29 3.70
C PRO A 136 12.50 -16.44 4.62
N LEU A 137 12.72 -16.30 5.93
CA LEU A 137 12.18 -17.22 6.91
C LEU A 137 10.65 -17.19 6.89
N LYS A 138 10.03 -18.29 7.34
CA LYS A 138 8.57 -18.44 7.35
C LYS A 138 8.00 -17.85 8.65
N PRO A 139 6.93 -17.02 8.61
CA PRO A 139 6.23 -16.59 9.81
C PRO A 139 5.77 -17.78 10.68
N VAL A 140 5.77 -17.59 12.01
CA VAL A 140 5.24 -18.58 12.96
C VAL A 140 3.72 -18.77 12.76
N ASP A 141 3.00 -17.68 12.46
CA ASP A 141 1.64 -17.70 11.96
C ASP A 141 1.59 -16.95 10.61
N PRO A 142 1.22 -17.61 9.48
CA PRO A 142 1.05 -16.96 8.19
C PRO A 142 0.03 -15.80 8.18
N ASN A 143 -0.85 -15.72 9.17
CA ASN A 143 -1.89 -14.69 9.32
C ASN A 143 -1.48 -13.57 10.30
N ASP A 144 -0.44 -13.78 11.11
CA ASP A 144 0.11 -12.79 12.05
C ASP A 144 1.65 -12.83 12.06
N PRO A 145 2.30 -12.14 11.10
CA PRO A 145 3.76 -11.97 11.08
C PRO A 145 4.33 -11.28 12.33
N GLY A 146 3.49 -10.65 13.17
CA GLY A 146 3.87 -10.11 14.48
C GLY A 146 4.26 -11.19 15.50
N LYS A 147 3.94 -12.46 15.23
CA LYS A 147 4.46 -13.63 15.98
C LYS A 147 5.93 -13.94 15.70
N GLY A 148 6.56 -13.24 14.74
CA GLY A 148 7.93 -13.50 14.30
C GLY A 148 8.02 -14.71 13.37
N TYR A 149 9.22 -15.27 13.23
CA TYR A 149 9.58 -16.22 12.18
C TYR A 149 10.21 -17.49 12.75
N VAL A 150 9.87 -18.64 12.17
CA VAL A 150 10.49 -19.92 12.50
C VAL A 150 11.92 -19.94 11.94
N PRO A 151 12.96 -20.16 12.76
CA PRO A 151 14.32 -20.31 12.27
C PRO A 151 14.53 -21.65 11.56
N SER A 152 15.53 -21.70 10.69
CA SER A 152 15.95 -22.95 10.05
C SER A 152 16.78 -23.83 10.98
N THR A 153 16.70 -25.15 10.76
CA THR A 153 17.47 -26.18 11.48
C THR A 153 18.98 -25.89 11.43
N PRO A 154 19.68 -25.82 12.58
CA PRO A 154 21.13 -25.65 12.63
C PRO A 154 21.86 -26.86 12.02
N ASP A 155 23.04 -26.64 11.42
CA ASP A 155 23.85 -27.75 10.89
C ASP A 155 24.60 -28.52 11.98
N GLU A 156 24.92 -27.86 13.10
CA GLU A 156 25.66 -28.44 14.22
C GLU A 156 25.19 -27.90 15.58
N THR A 157 25.38 -28.70 16.63
CA THR A 157 25.03 -28.37 18.01
C THR A 157 26.20 -27.71 18.74
N GLY A 158 25.93 -26.66 19.52
CA GLY A 158 26.93 -26.01 20.39
C GLY A 158 27.68 -24.80 19.80
N LYS A 159 27.34 -24.34 18.58
CA LYS A 159 27.77 -23.05 18.01
C LYS A 159 26.57 -22.19 17.63
N ASP A 160 26.63 -20.90 17.98
CA ASP A 160 25.59 -19.92 17.68
C ASP A 160 25.50 -19.62 16.17
N THR A 161 24.29 -19.41 15.65
CA THR A 161 24.02 -19.09 14.23
C THR A 161 23.48 -17.66 14.10
N PRO A 162 24.18 -16.73 13.42
CA PRO A 162 23.61 -15.41 13.14
C PRO A 162 22.46 -15.53 12.14
N ILE A 163 21.34 -14.86 12.42
CA ILE A 163 20.20 -14.75 11.50
C ILE A 163 20.18 -13.33 10.92
N PRO A 164 20.57 -13.13 9.65
CA PRO A 164 20.60 -11.81 9.01
C PRO A 164 19.18 -11.29 8.71
N TYR A 165 18.99 -9.98 8.88
CA TYR A 165 17.81 -9.26 8.43
C TYR A 165 18.10 -8.52 7.13
N VAL A 166 17.22 -8.66 6.14
CA VAL A 166 17.27 -7.93 4.88
C VAL A 166 16.17 -6.88 4.87
N GLN A 167 16.50 -5.66 4.46
CA GLN A 167 15.51 -4.58 4.34
C GLN A 167 14.47 -4.93 3.27
N ASN A 168 13.20 -4.73 3.58
CA ASN A 168 12.10 -4.97 2.65
C ASN A 168 12.10 -3.94 1.51
N GLY A 169 11.35 -4.25 0.45
CA GLY A 169 11.18 -3.38 -0.73
C GLY A 169 9.71 -3.19 -1.11
N ASN A 170 9.47 -2.39 -2.15
CA ASN A 170 8.14 -2.09 -2.67
C ASN A 170 8.12 -2.24 -4.20
N VAL A 171 6.94 -2.40 -4.78
CA VAL A 171 6.69 -2.31 -6.23
C VAL A 171 5.54 -1.34 -6.43
N VAL A 172 5.73 -0.34 -7.29
CA VAL A 172 4.75 0.73 -7.54
C VAL A 172 4.49 0.85 -9.03
N VAL A 173 3.20 0.86 -9.39
CA VAL A 173 2.70 1.04 -10.75
C VAL A 173 2.28 2.50 -10.95
N ASN A 174 2.93 3.17 -11.89
CA ASN A 174 2.64 4.55 -12.29
C ASN A 174 1.84 4.59 -13.61
N TYR A 175 0.99 5.60 -13.77
CA TYR A 175 0.18 5.82 -14.97
C TYR A 175 0.37 7.24 -15.48
N VAL A 176 0.99 7.40 -16.65
CA VAL A 176 1.38 8.73 -17.17
C VAL A 176 1.01 8.92 -18.65
N ASP A 177 0.88 10.16 -19.09
CA ASP A 177 0.85 10.49 -20.52
C ASP A 177 2.26 10.43 -21.15
N GLU A 178 2.33 10.60 -22.47
CA GLU A 178 3.63 10.62 -23.20
C GLU A 178 4.58 11.77 -22.80
N ASN A 179 4.11 12.75 -22.01
CA ASN A 179 4.90 13.86 -21.47
C ASN A 179 5.33 13.63 -19.99
N GLY A 180 4.86 12.55 -19.35
CA GLY A 180 5.11 12.24 -17.94
C GLY A 180 4.08 12.80 -16.95
N ASN A 181 2.97 13.37 -17.41
CA ASN A 181 1.88 13.84 -16.54
C ASN A 181 1.10 12.64 -15.97
N VAL A 182 0.88 12.60 -14.66
CA VAL A 182 0.14 11.51 -13.99
C VAL A 182 -1.35 11.54 -14.37
N LEU A 183 -1.87 10.41 -14.86
CA LEU A 183 -3.26 10.23 -15.33
C LEU A 183 -4.16 9.51 -14.32
N LYS A 184 -3.58 8.68 -13.45
CA LYS A 184 -4.26 7.92 -12.41
C LYS A 184 -3.31 7.81 -11.22
N THR A 185 -3.83 7.88 -10.01
CA THR A 185 -3.07 7.64 -8.77
C THR A 185 -2.22 6.37 -8.88
N PRO A 186 -0.91 6.41 -8.56
CA PRO A 186 -0.09 5.21 -8.52
C PRO A 186 -0.66 4.14 -7.60
N VAL A 187 -0.43 2.87 -7.95
CA VAL A 187 -0.84 1.72 -7.14
C VAL A 187 0.40 1.05 -6.57
N ASN A 188 0.41 0.79 -5.26
CA ASN A 188 1.41 -0.10 -4.69
C ASN A 188 0.98 -1.55 -4.98
N ASP A 189 1.74 -2.22 -5.83
CA ASP A 189 1.60 -3.63 -6.18
C ASP A 189 2.14 -4.51 -5.04
N GLU A 190 3.32 -4.14 -4.52
CA GLU A 190 3.93 -4.73 -3.33
C GLU A 190 4.30 -3.62 -2.34
N THR A 191 3.98 -3.82 -1.06
CA THR A 191 4.32 -2.89 0.04
C THR A 191 4.98 -3.64 1.18
N ASP A 192 6.12 -3.14 1.67
CA ASP A 192 6.91 -3.75 2.75
C ASP A 192 7.23 -5.25 2.51
N ALA A 193 7.47 -5.60 1.25
CA ALA A 193 7.61 -6.98 0.81
C ALA A 193 9.04 -7.52 1.02
N PRO A 194 9.22 -8.79 1.41
CA PRO A 194 10.53 -9.40 1.55
C PRO A 194 11.36 -9.34 0.27
N ALA A 195 12.65 -9.04 0.39
CA ALA A 195 13.57 -9.12 -0.74
C ALA A 195 13.56 -10.52 -1.37
N GLY A 196 13.56 -10.59 -2.69
CA GLY A 196 13.46 -11.85 -3.44
C GLY A 196 12.03 -12.35 -3.69
N LYS A 197 10.99 -11.79 -3.04
CA LYS A 197 9.58 -12.11 -3.38
C LYS A 197 9.32 -11.79 -4.86
N SER A 198 8.68 -12.69 -5.60
CA SER A 198 8.25 -12.45 -6.98
C SER A 198 7.06 -11.47 -7.05
N TYR A 199 7.03 -10.60 -8.05
CA TYR A 199 5.91 -9.70 -8.37
C TYR A 199 5.50 -9.82 -9.85
N ASP A 200 4.26 -9.45 -10.15
CA ASP A 200 3.68 -9.39 -11.51
C ASP A 200 2.59 -8.30 -11.56
N THR A 201 2.89 -7.16 -12.18
CA THR A 201 2.03 -5.97 -12.21
C THR A 201 0.97 -6.01 -13.33
N THR A 202 0.80 -7.13 -14.04
CA THR A 202 -0.05 -7.17 -15.25
C THR A 202 -1.54 -7.11 -14.96
N ASP A 203 -1.97 -7.35 -13.72
CA ASP A 203 -3.33 -7.08 -13.24
C ASP A 203 -3.65 -5.57 -13.21
N ASN A 204 -2.63 -4.76 -12.93
CA ASN A 204 -2.67 -3.31 -12.83
C ASN A 204 -2.53 -2.59 -14.18
N LYS A 205 -2.72 -3.30 -15.30
CA LYS A 205 -2.49 -2.81 -16.67
C LYS A 205 -3.79 -2.56 -17.47
N PRO A 206 -4.52 -1.45 -17.25
CA PRO A 206 -5.68 -1.13 -18.06
C PRO A 206 -5.24 -0.64 -19.46
N ASN A 207 -5.92 -1.12 -20.51
CA ASN A 207 -5.66 -0.71 -21.89
C ASN A 207 -6.02 0.76 -22.17
N THR A 208 -6.97 1.32 -21.41
CA THR A 208 -7.42 2.71 -21.50
C THR A 208 -7.62 3.32 -20.11
N ILE A 209 -7.48 4.64 -20.02
CA ILE A 209 -7.79 5.44 -18.82
C ILE A 209 -8.69 6.60 -19.26
N THR A 210 -9.75 6.91 -18.51
CA THR A 210 -10.52 8.14 -18.69
C THR A 210 -10.35 9.00 -17.44
N THR A 211 -9.86 10.23 -17.60
CA THR A 211 -9.62 11.19 -16.52
C THR A 211 -10.92 11.94 -16.15
N GLU A 212 -10.92 12.66 -15.01
CA GLU A 212 -12.10 13.34 -14.47
C GLU A 212 -12.68 14.43 -15.41
N ASP A 213 -11.87 14.97 -16.32
CA ASP A 213 -12.28 15.91 -17.37
C ASP A 213 -13.01 15.24 -18.55
N GLY A 214 -13.09 13.89 -18.56
CA GLY A 214 -13.63 13.09 -19.66
C GLY A 214 -12.64 12.83 -20.81
N THR A 215 -11.38 13.26 -20.72
CA THR A 215 -10.35 12.86 -21.70
C THR A 215 -10.08 11.36 -21.55
N THR A 216 -10.11 10.63 -22.67
CA THR A 216 -9.70 9.22 -22.72
C THR A 216 -8.28 9.10 -23.28
N TYR A 217 -7.52 8.16 -22.72
CA TYR A 217 -6.17 7.81 -23.08
C TYR A 217 -6.06 6.30 -23.37
N GLU A 218 -5.11 5.89 -24.20
CA GLU A 218 -4.87 4.51 -24.65
C GLU A 218 -3.41 4.12 -24.41
N LEU A 219 -3.15 2.89 -23.95
CA LEU A 219 -1.81 2.41 -23.60
C LEU A 219 -0.90 2.35 -24.84
N VAL A 220 0.30 2.93 -24.73
CA VAL A 220 1.31 2.96 -25.81
C VAL A 220 2.45 1.99 -25.51
N ARG A 221 3.00 2.06 -24.29
CA ARG A 221 4.21 1.32 -23.90
C ARG A 221 4.29 1.14 -22.40
N VAL A 222 5.22 0.28 -21.99
CA VAL A 222 5.61 0.05 -20.60
C VAL A 222 7.07 0.45 -20.43
N GLU A 223 7.40 1.10 -19.32
CA GLU A 223 8.76 1.44 -18.92
C GLU A 223 9.03 0.79 -17.55
N GLY A 224 10.15 0.08 -17.40
CA GLY A 224 10.40 -0.83 -16.27
C GLY A 224 10.21 -2.31 -16.66
N SER A 225 10.04 -3.18 -15.67
CA SER A 225 9.79 -4.62 -15.87
C SER A 225 8.50 -5.01 -15.16
N GLU A 226 7.52 -5.55 -15.89
CA GLU A 226 6.21 -5.90 -15.33
C GLU A 226 6.26 -7.10 -14.38
N THR A 227 7.30 -7.93 -14.52
CA THR A 227 7.57 -9.07 -13.63
C THR A 227 9.01 -9.03 -13.15
N GLY A 228 9.26 -9.63 -11.99
CA GLY A 228 10.60 -9.72 -11.41
C GLY A 228 10.58 -10.17 -9.95
N THR A 229 11.60 -9.77 -9.20
CA THR A 229 11.67 -9.95 -7.74
C THR A 229 11.88 -8.62 -7.03
N VAL A 230 11.30 -8.49 -5.83
CA VAL A 230 11.42 -7.31 -4.97
C VAL A 230 12.89 -7.12 -4.55
N VAL A 231 13.42 -5.91 -4.75
CA VAL A 231 14.79 -5.56 -4.36
C VAL A 231 14.76 -4.86 -3.00
N GLY A 232 15.44 -5.45 -2.03
CA GLY A 232 15.46 -4.93 -0.66
C GLY A 232 15.99 -3.50 -0.55
N GLY A 233 15.34 -2.70 0.30
CA GLY A 233 15.66 -1.29 0.52
C GLY A 233 15.33 -0.36 -0.65
N LYS A 234 14.54 -0.81 -1.63
CA LYS A 234 14.17 -0.03 -2.83
C LYS A 234 12.69 -0.12 -3.15
N THR A 235 12.21 0.89 -3.87
CA THR A 235 10.98 0.81 -4.65
C THR A 235 11.34 0.49 -6.10
N THR A 236 10.78 -0.59 -6.64
CA THR A 236 10.75 -0.86 -8.08
C THR A 236 9.58 -0.09 -8.68
N GLU A 237 9.81 0.64 -9.77
CA GLU A 237 8.75 1.38 -10.47
C GLU A 237 8.47 0.73 -11.83
N VAL A 238 7.18 0.52 -12.13
CA VAL A 238 6.67 0.10 -13.44
C VAL A 238 5.74 1.20 -13.94
N THR A 239 6.04 1.79 -15.08
CA THR A 239 5.33 2.96 -15.60
C THR A 239 4.60 2.61 -16.88
N TYR A 240 3.26 2.66 -16.82
CA TYR A 240 2.40 2.52 -17.98
C TYR A 240 2.18 3.89 -18.63
N VAL A 241 2.57 4.02 -19.91
CA VAL A 241 2.56 5.28 -20.65
C VAL A 241 1.46 5.27 -21.70
N TYR A 242 0.61 6.30 -21.70
CA TYR A 242 -0.60 6.39 -22.52
C TYR A 242 -0.59 7.61 -23.45
N ARG A 243 -1.16 7.46 -24.65
CA ARG A 243 -1.47 8.57 -25.57
C ARG A 243 -2.88 9.09 -25.34
N LYS A 244 -3.11 10.38 -25.56
CA LYS A 244 -4.47 10.94 -25.59
C LYS A 244 -5.22 10.41 -26.82
N VAL A 245 -6.43 9.91 -26.63
CA VAL A 245 -7.34 9.55 -27.73
C VAL A 245 -8.04 10.82 -28.18
N GLU A 246 -7.74 11.27 -29.41
CA GLU A 246 -8.48 12.37 -30.03
C GLU A 246 -9.90 11.91 -30.39
N THR A 247 -10.91 12.45 -29.72
CA THR A 247 -12.29 12.33 -30.17
C THR A 247 -12.45 13.14 -31.46
N PRO A 248 -12.91 12.54 -32.58
CA PRO A 248 -13.08 13.28 -33.83
C PRO A 248 -14.12 14.38 -33.62
N ALA A 249 -13.75 15.62 -33.96
CA ALA A 249 -14.61 16.78 -33.77
C ALA A 249 -15.99 16.54 -34.41
N LYS A 250 -17.05 16.71 -33.61
CA LYS A 250 -18.43 16.42 -34.02
C LYS A 250 -18.78 17.26 -35.25
N LYS A 251 -18.98 16.60 -36.39
CA LYS A 251 -19.38 17.26 -37.65
C LYS A 251 -20.80 17.79 -37.56
N VAL A 252 -20.95 19.00 -37.02
CA VAL A 252 -22.20 19.76 -37.10
C VAL A 252 -22.46 20.22 -38.54
N VAL A 253 -23.73 20.32 -38.90
CA VAL A 253 -24.16 20.76 -40.25
C VAL A 253 -25.22 21.85 -40.17
N THR A 254 -25.37 22.63 -41.26
CA THR A 254 -26.41 23.65 -41.39
C THR A 254 -27.42 23.29 -42.48
N ASN A 255 -28.69 23.29 -42.10
CA ASN A 255 -29.84 22.99 -42.95
C ASN A 255 -30.70 24.23 -43.21
N HIS A 256 -31.30 24.28 -44.39
CA HIS A 256 -32.23 25.34 -44.80
C HIS A 256 -33.54 24.68 -45.21
N VAL A 257 -34.61 24.92 -44.46
CA VAL A 257 -35.92 24.26 -44.66
C VAL A 257 -37.05 25.26 -44.79
N ASP A 258 -38.16 24.85 -45.41
CA ASP A 258 -39.42 25.61 -45.35
C ASP A 258 -40.17 25.42 -44.03
N GLU A 259 -41.32 26.09 -43.87
CA GLU A 259 -42.15 26.03 -42.66
C GLU A 259 -42.74 24.62 -42.38
N ASP A 260 -42.86 23.79 -43.42
CA ASP A 260 -43.30 22.39 -43.33
C ASP A 260 -42.11 21.42 -43.06
N GLY A 261 -40.87 21.92 -43.10
CA GLY A 261 -39.64 21.17 -42.83
C GLY A 261 -38.94 20.57 -44.06
N ASN A 262 -39.38 20.87 -45.28
CA ASN A 262 -38.74 20.36 -46.50
C ASN A 262 -37.41 21.09 -46.77
N PRO A 263 -36.33 20.42 -47.17
CA PRO A 263 -35.06 21.07 -47.51
C PRO A 263 -35.18 21.91 -48.79
N ILE A 264 -34.81 23.19 -48.71
CA ILE A 264 -34.91 24.17 -49.81
C ILE A 264 -33.56 24.67 -50.34
N ALA A 265 -32.45 24.27 -49.71
CA ALA A 265 -31.10 24.42 -50.23
C ALA A 265 -30.24 23.22 -49.79
N PRO A 266 -29.08 22.96 -50.43
CA PRO A 266 -28.14 21.95 -49.96
C PRO A 266 -27.72 22.20 -48.50
N GLN A 267 -27.51 21.11 -47.78
CA GLN A 267 -26.90 21.08 -46.44
C GLN A 267 -25.44 21.54 -46.54
N GLU A 268 -24.99 22.35 -45.58
CA GLU A 268 -23.62 22.85 -45.48
C GLU A 268 -22.89 22.22 -44.29
N GLU A 269 -21.57 22.01 -44.38
CA GLU A 269 -20.77 21.59 -43.22
C GLU A 269 -20.49 22.79 -42.29
N GLY A 270 -20.53 22.56 -40.98
CA GLY A 270 -20.36 23.60 -39.96
C GLY A 270 -21.64 24.39 -39.65
N THR A 271 -21.51 25.40 -38.79
CA THR A 271 -22.57 26.36 -38.45
C THR A 271 -22.45 27.58 -39.36
N THR A 272 -23.28 27.67 -40.40
CA THR A 272 -23.28 28.80 -41.34
C THR A 272 -24.44 29.77 -41.05
N PRO A 273 -24.35 31.06 -41.44
CA PRO A 273 -25.47 31.99 -41.29
C PRO A 273 -26.63 31.72 -42.26
N ASN A 274 -27.80 32.30 -41.96
CA ASN A 274 -28.93 32.32 -42.90
C ASN A 274 -28.56 33.05 -44.20
N LYS A 275 -29.13 32.61 -45.33
CA LYS A 275 -28.79 33.08 -46.68
C LYS A 275 -30.03 33.34 -47.52
N SER A 276 -29.94 34.22 -48.51
CA SER A 276 -31.05 34.49 -49.42
C SER A 276 -31.29 33.29 -50.35
N ILE A 277 -32.52 32.76 -50.37
CA ILE A 277 -32.90 31.59 -51.17
C ILE A 277 -34.02 32.01 -52.14
N PRO A 278 -33.86 31.87 -53.47
CA PRO A 278 -34.85 32.32 -54.44
C PRO A 278 -36.25 31.74 -54.20
N GLY A 279 -37.25 32.61 -54.00
CA GLY A 279 -38.64 32.22 -53.73
C GLY A 279 -38.98 32.01 -52.25
N TYR A 280 -38.02 32.20 -51.34
CA TYR A 280 -38.19 32.07 -49.89
C TYR A 280 -37.65 33.28 -49.13
N GLU A 281 -38.20 33.54 -47.95
CA GLU A 281 -37.82 34.63 -47.05
C GLU A 281 -37.58 34.07 -45.64
N PHE A 282 -36.47 34.42 -45.00
CA PHE A 282 -36.12 33.87 -43.70
C PHE A 282 -37.14 34.28 -42.63
N THR A 283 -37.62 33.34 -41.82
CA THR A 283 -38.68 33.60 -40.81
C THR A 283 -38.15 34.30 -39.54
N GLY A 284 -36.83 34.47 -39.42
CA GLY A 284 -36.18 34.81 -38.15
C GLY A 284 -35.95 33.62 -37.23
N LYS A 285 -36.55 32.45 -37.51
CA LYS A 285 -36.43 31.24 -36.68
C LYS A 285 -35.23 30.38 -37.10
N THR A 286 -34.30 30.25 -36.17
CA THR A 286 -33.21 29.26 -36.19
C THR A 286 -33.44 28.27 -35.06
N VAL A 287 -33.15 26.99 -35.29
CA VAL A 287 -33.14 25.94 -34.27
C VAL A 287 -31.76 25.27 -34.29
N THR A 288 -31.19 25.04 -33.11
CA THR A 288 -30.01 24.19 -32.95
C THR A 288 -30.42 22.94 -32.17
N ASP A 289 -30.02 21.76 -32.65
CA ASP A 289 -30.35 20.49 -31.99
C ASP A 289 -29.31 20.12 -30.90
N PRO A 290 -29.56 19.08 -30.07
CA PRO A 290 -28.58 18.60 -29.08
C PRO A 290 -27.28 18.04 -29.69
N ASP A 291 -27.25 17.83 -31.01
CA ASP A 291 -26.07 17.41 -31.74
C ASP A 291 -25.22 18.58 -32.25
N GLY A 292 -25.73 19.81 -32.17
CA GLY A 292 -25.08 21.06 -32.59
C GLY A 292 -25.41 21.47 -34.02
N ASN A 293 -26.23 20.72 -34.74
CA ASN A 293 -26.66 21.06 -36.10
C ASN A 293 -27.61 22.24 -36.06
N THR A 294 -27.49 23.13 -37.05
CA THR A 294 -28.26 24.37 -37.13
C THR A 294 -29.27 24.28 -38.26
N THR A 295 -30.52 24.69 -38.02
CA THR A 295 -31.58 24.67 -39.03
C THR A 295 -32.24 26.04 -39.11
N HIS A 296 -32.16 26.67 -40.28
CA HIS A 296 -32.81 27.94 -40.60
C HIS A 296 -34.14 27.67 -41.32
N ILE A 297 -35.23 28.29 -40.84
CA ILE A 297 -36.59 28.07 -41.37
C ILE A 297 -37.02 29.29 -42.21
N TYR A 298 -37.56 29.06 -43.40
CA TYR A 298 -37.93 30.08 -44.37
C TYR A 298 -39.38 29.93 -44.82
N ARG A 299 -40.10 31.06 -44.97
CA ARG A 299 -41.46 31.08 -45.52
C ARG A 299 -41.42 31.33 -47.03
N LYS A 300 -42.37 30.75 -47.77
CA LYS A 300 -42.42 30.88 -49.23
C LYS A 300 -43.04 32.21 -49.65
N VAL A 301 -42.32 33.06 -50.39
CA VAL A 301 -42.87 34.35 -50.83
C VAL A 301 -43.79 34.17 -52.03
N SER A 302 -45.09 34.32 -51.80
CA SER A 302 -46.10 34.45 -52.84
C SER A 302 -45.95 35.80 -53.56
N LYS A 303 -46.12 35.80 -54.89
CA LYS A 303 -46.11 37.04 -55.66
C LYS A 303 -47.32 37.92 -55.24
N PRO A 304 -47.14 39.24 -55.04
CA PRO A 304 -48.22 40.10 -54.58
C PRO A 304 -49.34 40.16 -55.63
N VAL A 305 -50.56 39.81 -55.22
CA VAL A 305 -51.77 40.06 -56.00
C VAL A 305 -52.06 41.56 -55.94
N ALA A 306 -52.25 42.20 -57.11
CA ALA A 306 -52.46 43.64 -57.18
C ALA A 306 -53.76 44.05 -56.44
N PRO A 307 -53.73 45.16 -55.64
CA PRO A 307 -54.88 45.57 -54.85
C PRO A 307 -56.04 46.04 -55.73
N LYS A 308 -57.26 45.59 -55.41
CA LYS A 308 -58.50 46.01 -56.07
C LYS A 308 -58.99 47.35 -55.47
N PRO A 309 -59.45 48.33 -56.28
CA PRO A 309 -59.89 49.63 -55.77
C PRO A 309 -61.05 49.55 -54.76
N GLN A 310 -61.03 50.46 -53.78
CA GLN A 310 -62.09 50.62 -52.77
C GLN A 310 -63.29 51.42 -53.31
N ALA A 311 -64.46 51.24 -52.69
CA ALA A 311 -65.67 52.01 -52.94
C ALA A 311 -65.98 52.97 -51.76
N PRO A 312 -66.79 54.05 -51.95
CA PRO A 312 -66.76 55.21 -51.05
C PRO A 312 -67.52 55.09 -49.71
N VAL A 313 -67.14 56.01 -48.82
CA VAL A 313 -67.59 56.24 -47.42
C VAL A 313 -69.05 56.67 -47.24
N ALA A 314 -69.55 56.51 -46.00
CA ALA A 314 -70.61 57.36 -45.42
C ALA A 314 -70.26 57.73 -43.95
N PRO A 315 -70.71 58.88 -43.38
CA PRO A 315 -70.03 59.50 -42.23
C PRO A 315 -70.90 59.88 -41.01
N THR A 316 -70.26 60.17 -39.86
CA THR A 316 -70.83 61.06 -38.83
C THR A 316 -69.78 61.82 -38.00
N THR A 317 -70.13 63.05 -37.63
CA THR A 317 -69.52 64.06 -36.72
C THR A 317 -68.79 63.51 -35.48
N ALA A 318 -67.64 64.03 -35.01
CA ALA A 318 -67.34 65.40 -34.50
C ALA A 318 -68.12 65.75 -33.20
N LYS A 319 -67.60 66.45 -32.17
CA LYS A 319 -66.47 67.41 -32.09
C LYS A 319 -65.95 67.59 -30.63
N ALA A 320 -64.65 67.91 -30.50
CA ALA A 320 -63.97 68.79 -29.52
C ALA A 320 -62.94 68.12 -28.57
N GLY A 321 -61.82 68.76 -28.22
CA GLY A 321 -61.26 70.02 -28.74
C GLY A 321 -60.47 70.88 -27.75
N ALA A 322 -59.21 70.53 -27.47
CA ALA A 322 -58.22 71.38 -26.81
C ALA A 322 -56.80 70.94 -27.24
N ALA A 323 -55.81 71.82 -27.22
CA ALA A 323 -54.46 71.50 -27.69
C ALA A 323 -53.36 72.23 -26.90
N GLN A 324 -52.25 71.54 -26.62
CA GLN A 324 -50.95 72.18 -26.48
C GLN A 324 -49.78 71.22 -26.72
N LEU A 325 -48.61 71.81 -26.99
CA LEU A 325 -47.29 71.25 -27.31
C LEU A 325 -46.29 71.70 -26.22
N PRO A 326 -45.06 71.16 -26.09
CA PRO A 326 -44.47 69.97 -26.76
C PRO A 326 -43.61 69.04 -25.85
N ASN A 327 -43.19 67.91 -26.45
CA ASN A 327 -41.86 67.25 -26.33
C ASN A 327 -41.48 66.29 -25.17
N THR A 328 -40.62 65.32 -25.55
CA THR A 328 -39.67 64.49 -24.74
C THR A 328 -40.16 63.58 -23.61
N GLY A 329 -39.57 62.38 -23.52
CA GLY A 329 -39.54 61.55 -22.30
C GLY A 329 -39.85 60.05 -22.54
N GLU A 330 -38.94 59.17 -22.13
CA GLU A 330 -39.05 57.71 -22.31
C GLU A 330 -39.78 56.98 -21.16
N ALA A 331 -40.34 55.83 -21.51
CA ALA A 331 -40.75 54.64 -20.73
C ALA A 331 -40.61 54.56 -19.19
N GLN A 332 -41.71 54.14 -18.55
CA GLN A 332 -41.79 53.38 -17.27
C GLN A 332 -42.98 52.38 -17.38
N LEU A 333 -42.88 51.10 -16.95
CA LEU A 333 -42.95 50.50 -15.58
C LEU A 333 -44.32 50.63 -14.88
N PRO A 334 -44.65 49.85 -13.81
CA PRO A 334 -43.94 48.72 -13.16
C PRO A 334 -44.70 47.38 -13.42
N ASN A 335 -45.04 46.38 -12.58
CA ASN A 335 -44.94 45.90 -11.16
C ASN A 335 -45.45 44.40 -11.20
N THR A 336 -45.45 43.44 -10.25
CA THR A 336 -44.81 43.00 -8.97
C THR A 336 -45.43 41.60 -8.65
N GLY A 337 -44.91 40.70 -7.79
CA GLY A 337 -43.69 40.66 -6.96
C GLY A 337 -43.75 39.51 -5.92
N GLU A 338 -42.63 39.29 -5.20
CA GLU A 338 -42.47 38.45 -3.97
C GLU A 338 -42.60 36.90 -4.11
N ALA A 339 -42.00 36.03 -3.26
CA ALA A 339 -41.23 36.25 -2.02
C ALA A 339 -40.12 35.18 -1.75
N SER A 340 -39.05 35.58 -1.03
CA SER A 340 -38.20 34.78 -0.11
C SER A 340 -37.39 33.56 -0.63
N SER A 341 -36.20 33.20 -0.11
CA SER A 341 -35.46 33.61 1.11
C SER A 341 -33.93 33.72 0.89
N SER A 342 -33.20 34.20 1.91
CA SER A 342 -31.75 34.49 1.98
C SER A 342 -30.86 33.24 2.27
N ALA A 343 -29.51 33.27 2.36
CA ALA A 343 -28.54 34.38 2.52
C ALA A 343 -27.09 34.05 2.05
N THR A 344 -26.30 35.10 1.74
CA THR A 344 -24.85 35.41 2.01
C THR A 344 -23.79 34.28 2.16
N VAL A 345 -22.49 34.44 1.82
CA VAL A 345 -21.52 35.52 2.19
C VAL A 345 -20.39 35.68 1.14
N LEU A 346 -19.70 36.82 1.17
CA LEU A 346 -18.57 37.24 0.32
C LEU A 346 -17.22 36.52 0.58
N GLY A 347 -16.43 36.34 -0.48
CA GLY A 347 -15.25 37.16 -0.80
C GLY A 347 -14.03 37.28 0.16
N ALA A 348 -12.86 37.01 -0.43
CA ALA A 348 -11.51 37.57 -0.16
C ALA A 348 -10.75 37.24 1.15
N GLY A 349 -9.49 36.81 0.99
CA GLY A 349 -8.49 36.74 2.07
C GLY A 349 -7.19 36.05 1.65
N MET A 350 -6.07 36.78 1.61
CA MET A 350 -4.73 36.16 1.59
C MET A 350 -4.35 35.69 3.00
N LEU A 351 -3.62 34.59 3.12
CA LEU A 351 -2.74 34.37 4.28
C LEU A 351 -1.57 33.44 3.94
N ILE A 352 -0.35 33.91 4.21
CA ILE A 352 0.87 33.10 4.22
C ILE A 352 1.06 32.57 5.63
N ALA A 353 1.28 31.27 5.79
CA ALA A 353 1.74 30.65 7.03
C ALA A 353 2.76 29.55 6.70
N ALA A 354 3.93 29.60 7.34
CA ALA A 354 5.01 28.64 7.10
C ALA A 354 4.87 27.38 7.99
N LEU A 355 5.28 26.23 7.46
CA LEU A 355 5.46 25.00 8.24
C LEU A 355 6.62 25.17 9.22
N ALA A 356 6.30 25.41 10.49
CA ALA A 356 7.30 25.55 11.56
C ALA A 356 7.85 24.18 11.98
N LEU A 357 9.14 23.96 11.80
CA LEU A 357 9.84 22.72 12.15
C LEU A 357 10.07 22.63 13.67
N ALA A 358 9.19 21.94 14.39
CA ALA A 358 9.24 21.81 15.86
C ALA A 358 10.09 20.61 16.34
N GLY A 359 11.42 20.73 16.27
CA GLY A 359 12.34 19.68 16.72
C GLY A 359 12.37 19.49 18.24
N LYS A 360 12.00 18.31 18.75
CA LYS A 360 12.00 18.00 20.20
C LYS A 360 13.40 17.58 20.69
N ARG A 361 14.30 18.55 20.79
CA ARG A 361 15.64 18.37 21.40
C ARG A 361 15.51 18.22 22.92
N ARG A 362 16.00 17.12 23.50
CA ARG A 362 16.15 16.98 24.96
C ARG A 362 17.16 18.02 25.46
N ARG A 363 16.91 18.63 26.63
CA ARG A 363 18.00 19.15 27.47
C ARG A 363 18.37 18.07 28.48
N ASN A 364 19.66 17.91 28.72
CA ASN A 364 20.17 17.54 30.03
C ASN A 364 20.53 18.86 30.71
N GLU A 365 20.21 19.02 31.99
CA GLU A 365 20.81 19.99 32.89
C GLU A 365 21.14 19.20 34.17
N ASP A 366 22.44 19.16 34.47
CA ASP A 366 23.18 18.75 35.68
C ASP A 366 22.66 17.58 36.55
#